data_AF-A0A1M6X743-F1
#
_entry.id   AF-A0A1M6X743-F1
#
_cell.length_a   1.000
_cell.length_b   1.000
_cell.length_c   1.000
_cell.angle_alpha   90.00
_cell.angle_beta   90.00
_cell.angle_gamma   90.00
#
_symmetry.space_group_name_H-M   'P 1'
#
loop_
_entity.id
_entity.type
_entity.pdbx_description
1 polymer ?
#
loop_
_entity_poly.entity_id
_entity_poly.type
_entity_poly.pdbx_seq_one_letter_code
_entity_poly.pdbx_strand_id
1 'polypeptide(L)'
;MDINIFSNISWRGRVAYAIMCLEQYLMTKEPDKDWTPLSRKLWTITDGKMFLDEWSDRIVDLLPECIFAFKDYASSDFTYLSEEEYNTFKNLYDGLDEDFAQLMENIHEMEEVYAYTVIDDNGENAQRFLKR
;
A
#
# COMPACT_ATOMS: atom_id res chain seq x y z
N MET A 1 -25.65 9.09 -7.95
CA MET A 1 -24.52 9.93 -7.50
C MET A 1 -23.64 10.12 -8.71
N ASP A 2 -23.35 11.35 -9.12
CA ASP A 2 -22.41 11.59 -10.22
C ASP A 2 -21.02 11.14 -9.75
N ILE A 3 -20.29 10.35 -10.53
CA ILE A 3 -18.94 9.92 -10.12
C ILE A 3 -17.92 11.07 -10.24
N ASN A 4 -18.26 12.09 -11.04
CA ASN A 4 -17.39 13.24 -11.32
C ASN A 4 -17.21 14.16 -10.11
N ILE A 5 -18.06 14.10 -9.07
CA ILE A 5 -17.82 14.87 -7.83
C ILE A 5 -16.56 14.41 -7.09
N PHE A 6 -16.09 13.18 -7.33
CA PHE A 6 -14.85 12.66 -6.75
C PHE A 6 -13.61 12.91 -7.63
N SER A 7 -13.79 13.50 -8.82
CA SER A 7 -12.69 13.81 -9.74
C SER A 7 -11.70 14.82 -9.14
N ASN A 8 -12.17 15.69 -8.24
CA ASN A 8 -11.35 16.70 -7.57
C ASN A 8 -10.59 16.20 -6.34
N ILE A 9 -10.82 14.95 -5.89
CA ILE A 9 -10.09 14.39 -4.76
C ILE A 9 -8.70 14.00 -5.25
N SER A 10 -7.69 14.58 -4.60
CA SER A 10 -6.29 14.25 -4.87
C SER A 10 -6.04 12.76 -4.67
N TRP A 11 -5.08 12.23 -5.42
CA TRP A 11 -4.59 10.86 -5.28
C TRP A 11 -4.30 10.49 -3.81
N ARG A 12 -3.49 11.31 -3.11
CA ARG A 12 -3.21 11.13 -1.67
C ARG A 12 -4.48 11.10 -0.82
N GLY A 13 -5.49 11.90 -1.16
CA GLY A 13 -6.79 11.89 -0.49
C GLY A 13 -7.57 10.59 -0.69
N ARG A 14 -7.44 9.95 -1.87
CA ARG A 14 -8.06 8.65 -2.14
C ARG A 14 -7.36 7.53 -1.35
N VAL A 15 -6.03 7.52 -1.30
CA VAL A 15 -5.27 6.57 -0.48
C VAL A 15 -5.57 6.75 1.00
N ALA A 16 -5.57 8.00 1.49
CA ALA A 16 -5.94 8.30 2.87
C ALA A 16 -7.32 7.74 3.23
N TYR A 17 -8.30 7.86 2.33
CA TYR A 17 -9.61 7.26 2.54
C TYR A 17 -9.56 5.73 2.58
N ALA A 18 -8.78 5.09 1.70
CA ALA A 18 -8.60 3.63 1.71
C ALA A 18 -7.92 3.15 3.02
N ILE A 19 -6.90 3.87 3.50
CA ILE A 19 -6.25 3.61 4.80
C ILE A 19 -7.28 3.70 5.94
N MET A 20 -8.13 4.74 5.96
CA MET A 20 -9.18 4.86 6.98
C MET A 20 -10.20 3.70 6.91
N CYS A 21 -10.57 3.24 5.71
CA CYS A 21 -11.43 2.07 5.54
C CYS A 21 -10.76 0.80 6.11
N LEU A 22 -9.48 0.59 5.85
CA LEU A 22 -8.71 -0.51 6.41
C LEU A 22 -8.65 -0.43 7.94
N GLU A 23 -8.35 0.74 8.51
CA GLU A 23 -8.32 0.94 9.97
C GLU A 23 -9.68 0.61 10.59
N GLN A 24 -10.78 1.08 10.00
CA GLN A 24 -12.12 0.77 10.49
C GLN A 24 -12.43 -0.73 10.40
N TYR A 25 -12.01 -1.40 9.31
CA TYR A 25 -12.14 -2.83 9.15
C TYR A 25 -11.40 -3.59 10.26
N LEU A 26 -10.13 -3.25 10.49
CA LEU A 26 -9.26 -3.87 11.50
C LEU A 26 -9.81 -3.68 12.91
N MET A 27 -10.23 -2.45 13.25
CA MET A 27 -10.83 -2.14 14.55
C MET A 27 -12.17 -2.84 14.77
N THR A 28 -12.88 -3.22 13.71
CA THR A 28 -14.15 -3.96 13.81
C THR A 28 -13.91 -5.46 13.98
N LYS A 29 -12.91 -6.00 13.27
CA LYS A 29 -12.64 -7.44 13.23
C LYS A 29 -11.81 -7.92 14.43
N GLU A 30 -10.82 -7.12 14.80
CA GLU A 30 -9.81 -7.45 15.81
C GLU A 30 -9.57 -6.22 16.71
N PRO A 31 -10.58 -5.83 17.51
CA PRO A 31 -10.56 -4.59 18.30
C PRO A 31 -9.48 -4.58 19.40
N ASP A 32 -9.02 -5.75 19.83
CA ASP A 32 -8.05 -5.88 20.93
C ASP A 32 -6.58 -5.83 20.45
N LYS A 33 -6.33 -5.88 19.13
CA LYS A 33 -4.99 -5.77 18.56
C LYS A 33 -4.57 -4.29 18.46
N ASP A 34 -3.30 -4.01 18.72
CA ASP A 34 -2.72 -2.68 18.51
C ASP A 34 -2.29 -2.49 17.06
N TRP A 35 -3.12 -1.77 16.29
CA TRP A 35 -2.88 -1.46 14.88
C TRP A 35 -1.96 -0.26 14.65
N THR A 36 -1.50 0.39 15.72
CA THR A 36 -0.62 1.57 15.64
C THR A 36 0.63 1.34 14.76
N PRO A 37 1.33 0.19 14.82
CA PRO A 37 2.51 -0.02 13.98
C PRO A 37 2.21 0.03 12.48
N LEU A 38 1.11 -0.61 12.04
CA LEU A 38 0.68 -0.60 10.64
C LEU A 38 0.21 0.79 10.21
N SER A 39 -0.66 1.40 11.02
CA SER A 39 -1.19 2.75 10.77
C SER A 39 -0.06 3.76 10.58
N ARG A 40 0.97 3.73 11.45
CA ARG A 40 2.14 4.60 11.33
C ARG A 40 2.88 4.44 10.01
N LYS A 41 3.02 3.23 9.49
CA LYS A 41 3.67 2.98 8.19
C LYS A 41 2.85 3.51 7.04
N LEU A 42 1.56 3.19 7.00
CA LEU A 42 0.66 3.61 5.92
C LEU A 42 0.54 5.14 5.83
N TRP A 43 0.39 5.82 6.97
CA TRP A 43 0.20 7.27 7.01
C TRP A 43 1.42 8.11 6.63
N THR A 44 2.60 7.50 6.48
CA THR A 44 3.79 8.21 5.98
C THR A 44 3.59 8.84 4.59
N ILE A 45 2.60 8.38 3.82
CA ILE A 45 2.18 9.02 2.55
C ILE A 45 1.79 10.50 2.72
N THR A 46 1.43 10.92 3.93
CA THR A 46 1.00 12.29 4.24
C THR A 46 2.12 13.19 4.74
N ASP A 47 3.32 12.66 4.99
CA ASP A 47 4.44 13.42 5.58
C ASP A 47 5.00 14.51 4.63
N GLY A 48 4.58 14.51 3.37
CA GLY A 48 4.93 15.53 2.37
C GLY A 48 6.39 15.52 1.93
N LYS A 49 7.21 14.61 2.48
CA LYS A 49 8.65 14.50 2.25
C LYS A 49 9.04 13.31 1.36
N MET A 50 8.16 12.33 1.23
CA MET A 50 8.39 11.09 0.50
C MET A 50 7.75 11.17 -0.88
N PHE A 51 8.48 10.72 -1.89
CA PHE A 51 7.91 10.50 -3.21
C PHE A 51 6.97 9.29 -3.20
N LEU A 52 6.09 9.21 -4.19
CA LEU A 52 5.03 8.21 -4.20
C LEU A 52 5.58 6.79 -4.45
N ASP A 53 6.49 6.68 -5.41
CA ASP A 53 7.26 5.48 -5.72
C ASP A 53 8.01 4.97 -4.48
N GLU A 54 8.70 5.86 -3.76
CA GLU A 54 9.41 5.50 -2.53
C GLU A 54 8.45 5.01 -1.44
N TRP A 55 7.25 5.59 -1.35
CA TRP A 55 6.24 5.09 -0.41
C TRP A 55 5.73 3.71 -0.84
N SER A 56 5.43 3.52 -2.13
CA SER A 56 4.94 2.27 -2.70
C SER A 56 5.92 1.13 -2.41
N ASP A 57 7.20 1.33 -2.74
CA ASP A 57 8.31 0.41 -2.48
C ASP A 57 8.37 -0.04 -1.00
N ARG A 58 8.10 0.87 -0.06
CA ARG A 58 8.07 0.56 1.38
C ARG A 58 6.83 -0.22 1.81
N ILE A 59 5.69 -0.03 1.14
CA ILE A 59 4.44 -0.71 1.45
C ILE A 59 4.41 -2.12 0.87
N VAL A 60 5.10 -2.40 -0.24
CA VAL A 60 5.24 -3.76 -0.80
C VAL A 60 5.73 -4.74 0.27
N ASP A 61 6.79 -4.40 1.00
CA ASP A 61 7.34 -5.25 2.06
C ASP A 61 6.34 -5.54 3.19
N LEU A 62 5.33 -4.67 3.37
CA LEU A 62 4.28 -4.80 4.39
C LEU A 62 3.08 -5.60 3.90
N LEU A 63 3.01 -5.98 2.63
CA LEU A 63 1.91 -6.78 2.11
C LEU A 63 1.88 -8.15 2.78
N PRO A 64 0.70 -8.68 3.14
CA PRO A 64 0.60 -9.98 3.79
C PRO A 64 1.24 -11.10 2.99
N GLU A 65 1.11 -11.06 1.66
CA GLU A 65 1.77 -12.01 0.77
C GLU A 65 3.29 -12.01 0.93
N CYS A 66 3.93 -10.85 1.05
CA CYS A 66 5.37 -10.73 1.24
C CYS A 66 5.78 -11.19 2.65
N ILE A 67 5.05 -10.77 3.69
CA ILE A 67 5.31 -11.17 5.09
C ILE A 67 5.26 -12.69 5.27
N PHE A 68 4.31 -13.37 4.61
CA PHE A 68 4.11 -14.81 4.74
C PHE A 68 4.79 -15.64 3.62
N ALA A 69 5.35 -15.02 2.59
CA ALA A 69 6.09 -15.71 1.53
C ALA A 69 7.34 -16.45 2.05
N PHE A 70 7.97 -15.90 3.09
CA PHE A 70 9.23 -16.41 3.64
C PHE A 70 9.03 -17.12 4.98
N LYS A 71 9.85 -18.13 5.23
CA LYS A 71 9.85 -18.88 6.49
C LYS A 71 10.24 -17.98 7.66
N ASP A 72 11.28 -17.17 7.47
CA ASP A 72 11.86 -16.26 8.45
C ASP A 72 12.48 -15.03 7.76
N TYR A 73 12.83 -14.02 8.54
CA TYR A 73 13.43 -12.79 8.01
C TYR A 73 14.78 -13.06 7.33
N ALA A 74 15.60 -13.96 7.86
CA ALA A 74 16.93 -14.26 7.32
C ALA A 74 16.90 -14.86 5.90
N SER A 75 15.77 -15.44 5.50
CA SER A 75 15.54 -15.98 4.15
C SER A 75 14.79 -15.05 3.21
N SER A 76 14.43 -13.85 3.67
CA SER A 76 13.73 -12.83 2.88
C SER A 76 14.66 -11.86 2.18
N ASP A 77 14.10 -11.08 1.25
CA ASP A 77 14.76 -9.99 0.52
C ASP A 77 14.15 -8.62 0.82
N PHE A 78 13.54 -8.45 2.00
CA PHE A 78 12.96 -7.17 2.41
C PHE A 78 14.00 -6.04 2.36
N THR A 79 13.58 -4.92 1.80
CA THR A 79 14.43 -3.73 1.62
C THR A 79 14.18 -2.69 2.72
N TYR A 80 12.95 -2.59 3.21
CA TYR A 80 12.48 -1.51 4.08
C TYR A 80 11.98 -1.98 5.45
N LEU A 81 11.91 -3.30 5.67
CA LEU A 81 11.62 -3.88 6.99
C LEU A 81 12.88 -4.31 7.70
N SER A 82 12.98 -3.98 8.98
CA SER A 82 13.90 -4.64 9.89
C SER A 82 13.35 -5.99 10.37
N GLU A 83 14.21 -6.84 10.93
CA GLU A 83 13.78 -8.12 11.53
C GLU A 83 12.76 -7.94 12.65
N GLU A 84 12.93 -6.90 13.48
CA GLU A 84 11.98 -6.56 14.55
C GLU A 84 10.60 -6.20 13.99
N GLU A 85 10.56 -5.37 12.95
CA GLU A 85 9.32 -4.97 12.29
C GLU A 85 8.67 -6.15 11.57
N TYR A 86 9.44 -6.98 10.86
CA TYR A 86 8.95 -8.21 10.24
C TYR A 86 8.24 -9.10 11.26
N ASN A 87 8.88 -9.38 12.40
CA ASN A 87 8.29 -10.21 13.44
C ASN A 87 7.05 -9.55 14.05
N THR A 88 7.05 -8.22 14.19
CA THR A 88 5.88 -7.46 14.64
C THR A 88 4.70 -7.64 13.68
N PHE A 89 4.90 -7.44 12.37
CA PHE A 89 3.84 -7.55 11.37
C PHE A 89 3.38 -9.00 11.16
N LYS A 90 4.30 -9.97 11.16
CA LYS A 90 3.96 -11.39 11.09
C LYS A 90 3.02 -11.81 12.22
N ASN A 91 3.28 -11.36 13.45
CA ASN A 91 2.39 -11.63 14.58
C ASN A 91 1.09 -10.82 14.52
N LEU A 92 1.17 -9.56 14.10
CA LEU A 92 -0.01 -8.68 14.01
C LEU A 92 -1.03 -9.22 12.99
N TYR A 93 -0.53 -9.75 11.86
CA TYR A 93 -1.34 -10.26 10.77
C TYR A 93 -1.80 -11.70 10.97
N ASP A 94 -1.25 -12.41 11.95
CA ASP A 94 -1.65 -13.79 12.24
C ASP A 94 -3.15 -13.89 12.52
N GLY A 95 -3.81 -14.83 11.84
CA GLY A 95 -5.26 -15.04 11.91
C GLY A 95 -6.13 -14.08 11.10
N LEU A 96 -5.55 -13.10 10.38
CA LEU A 96 -6.31 -12.29 9.41
C LEU A 96 -6.60 -13.08 8.14
N ASP A 97 -7.64 -12.67 7.41
CA ASP A 97 -8.14 -13.37 6.23
C ASP A 97 -7.82 -12.65 4.92
N GLU A 98 -8.32 -13.22 3.82
CA GLU A 98 -8.12 -12.73 2.46
C GLU A 98 -8.65 -11.30 2.27
N ASP A 99 -9.73 -10.90 2.96
CA ASP A 99 -10.26 -9.53 2.90
C ASP A 99 -9.23 -8.50 3.39
N PHE A 100 -8.47 -8.82 4.44
CA PHE A 100 -7.36 -7.95 4.89
C PHE A 100 -6.26 -7.86 3.83
N ALA A 101 -5.85 -9.01 3.28
CA ALA A 101 -4.83 -9.06 2.25
C ALA A 101 -5.23 -8.24 1.01
N GLN A 102 -6.47 -8.38 0.56
CA GLN A 102 -7.00 -7.64 -0.58
C GLN A 102 -7.07 -6.13 -0.30
N LEU A 103 -7.43 -5.71 0.92
CA LEU A 103 -7.44 -4.29 1.28
C LEU A 103 -6.04 -3.68 1.25
N MET A 104 -5.04 -4.41 1.75
CA MET A 104 -3.62 -3.99 1.70
C MET A 104 -3.12 -3.90 0.26
N GLU A 105 -3.41 -4.90 -0.55
CA GLU A 105 -3.07 -4.93 -1.98
C GLU A 105 -3.75 -3.78 -2.73
N ASN A 106 -5.05 -3.55 -2.52
CA ASN A 106 -5.77 -2.44 -3.15
C ASN A 106 -5.15 -1.08 -2.79
N ILE A 107 -4.73 -0.88 -1.52
CA ILE A 107 -4.07 0.36 -1.09
C ILE A 107 -2.75 0.57 -1.85
N HIS A 108 -1.99 -0.51 -2.05
CA HIS A 108 -0.75 -0.50 -2.81
C HIS A 108 -1.00 -0.27 -4.31
N GLU A 109 -1.86 -1.06 -4.96
CA GLU A 109 -2.17 -0.97 -6.40
C GLU A 109 -2.77 0.37 -6.83
N MET A 110 -3.49 1.03 -5.93
CA MET A 110 -4.01 2.35 -6.22
C MET A 110 -2.86 3.27 -6.71
N GLU A 111 -1.62 3.08 -6.23
CA GLU A 111 -0.42 3.83 -6.64
C GLU A 111 -0.03 3.55 -8.08
N GLU A 112 0.08 2.28 -8.45
CA GLU A 112 0.39 1.81 -9.79
C GLU A 112 -0.58 2.39 -10.83
N VAL A 113 -1.87 2.44 -10.49
CA VAL A 113 -2.88 3.08 -11.33
C VAL A 113 -2.53 4.56 -11.53
N TYR A 114 -2.08 5.29 -10.53
CA TYR A 114 -1.72 6.70 -10.70
C TYR A 114 -0.40 6.92 -11.46
N ALA A 115 0.61 6.07 -11.20
CA ALA A 115 1.93 6.17 -11.84
C ALA A 115 1.88 5.95 -13.36
N TYR A 116 0.98 5.08 -13.84
CA TYR A 116 0.95 4.65 -15.24
C TYR A 116 -0.31 5.06 -16.05
N THR A 117 -1.32 5.70 -15.44
CA THR A 117 -2.56 6.08 -16.18
C THR A 117 -2.58 7.45 -16.81
N VAL A 118 -1.64 8.35 -16.49
CA VAL A 118 -1.48 9.59 -17.25
C VAL A 118 -0.41 9.39 -18.32
N ILE A 119 -0.80 8.74 -19.41
CA ILE A 119 -0.04 8.84 -20.64
C ILE A 119 -0.44 10.16 -21.30
N ASP A 120 0.40 11.19 -21.13
CA ASP A 120 0.25 12.43 -21.90
C ASP A 120 0.23 12.05 -23.39
N ASP A 121 -0.73 12.59 -24.17
CA ASP A 121 -1.01 12.29 -25.59
C ASP A 121 -1.64 10.93 -25.99
N ASN A 122 -2.12 10.09 -25.06
CA ASN A 122 -2.55 8.69 -25.32
C ASN A 122 -1.42 7.71 -25.74
N GLY A 123 -0.15 8.04 -25.52
CA GLY A 123 0.98 7.12 -25.76
C GLY A 123 1.60 7.18 -27.15
N GLU A 124 1.27 8.22 -27.92
CA GLU A 124 1.97 8.57 -29.16
C GLU A 124 3.47 8.81 -28.92
N ASN A 125 3.86 9.45 -27.82
CA ASN A 125 5.27 9.68 -27.51
C ASN A 125 6.00 8.43 -26.97
N ALA A 126 5.31 7.52 -26.27
CA ALA A 126 5.91 6.28 -25.77
C ALA A 126 6.39 5.36 -26.92
N GLN A 127 5.69 5.36 -28.06
CA GLN A 127 6.10 4.59 -29.25
C GLN A 127 7.42 5.07 -29.88
N ARG A 128 7.82 6.33 -29.69
CA ARG A 128 9.05 6.87 -30.30
C ARG A 128 10.32 6.28 -29.68
N PHE A 129 10.27 5.86 -28.41
CA PHE A 129 11.43 5.29 -27.71
C PHE A 129 11.61 3.78 -27.94
N LEU A 130 10.57 3.10 -28.44
CA LEU A 130 10.57 1.65 -28.68
C LEU A 130 10.97 1.24 -30.11
N LYS A 131 11.19 2.21 -31.01
CA LYS A 131 11.77 1.96 -32.34
C LYS A 131 13.26 2.26 -32.31
N ARG A 132 14.08 1.26 -31.96
CA ARG A 132 15.50 1.17 -32.32
C ARG A 132 15.70 0.03 -33.30
#